data_AF-A0A972F664-F1
#
_entry.id   AF-A0A972F664-F1
#
_cell.length_a   1.000
_cell.length_b   1.000
_cell.length_c   1.000
_cell.angle_alpha   90.00
_cell.angle_beta   90.00
_cell.angle_gamma   90.00
#
_symmetry.space_group_name_H-M   'P 1'
#
loop_
_entity.id
_entity.type
_entity.pdbx_description
1 polymer ?
#
loop_
_entity_poly.entity_id
_entity_poly.type
_entity_poly.pdbx_seq_one_letter_code
_entity_poly.pdbx_strand_id
1 'polypeptide(L)' 'EAGLKSQLHAYGTNIEGEWDEVMAAVKRCHEVVHDLGAPRITTSIRLGTRVDRDQSMDDKIASVERILTGE' A
#
# COMPACT_ATOMS: atom_id res chain seq x y z
N GLU A 1 12.52 5.12 -3.64
CA GLU A 1 13.66 4.28 -3.20
C GLU A 1 13.31 2.80 -3.10
N ALA A 2 12.17 2.40 -2.53
CA ALA A 2 11.82 0.98 -2.38
C ALA A 2 11.41 0.23 -3.66
N GLY A 3 11.28 0.90 -4.81
CA GLY A 3 10.86 0.27 -6.07
C GLY A 3 9.39 -0.19 -6.13
N LEU A 4 8.65 -0.07 -5.03
CA LEU A 4 7.25 -0.47 -4.91
C LEU A 4 6.32 0.49 -5.66
N LYS A 5 5.25 -0.06 -6.24
CA LYS A 5 4.18 0.76 -6.82
C LYS A 5 3.42 1.42 -5.68
N SER A 6 3.44 2.74 -5.64
CA SER A 6 2.78 3.51 -4.59
C SER A 6 1.93 4.63 -5.16
N GLN A 7 0.78 4.87 -4.56
CA GLN A 7 -0.10 5.98 -4.93
C GLN A 7 -0.60 6.70 -3.68
N LEU A 8 -0.28 8.00 -3.59
CA LEU A 8 -0.75 8.86 -2.51
C LEU A 8 -2.22 9.26 -2.73
N HIS A 9 -2.99 9.29 -1.65
CA HIS A 9 -4.35 9.83 -1.63
C HIS A 9 -4.62 10.57 -0.31
N ALA A 10 -5.80 11.17 -0.18
CA ALA A 10 -6.14 12.07 0.94
C ALA A 10 -6.08 11.46 2.35
N TYR A 11 -5.98 10.12 2.46
CA TYR A 11 -6.03 9.41 3.75
C TYR A 11 -4.94 8.35 3.89
N GLY A 12 -3.89 8.42 3.08
CA GLY A 12 -2.82 7.44 3.13
C GLY A 12 -2.12 7.26 1.80
N THR A 13 -1.30 6.22 1.76
CA THR A 13 -0.60 5.79 0.55
C THR A 13 -0.93 4.33 0.31
N ASN A 14 -1.47 4.05 -0.88
CA ASN A 14 -1.58 2.68 -1.36
C ASN A 14 -0.20 2.20 -1.77
N ILE A 15 0.15 0.97 -1.39
CA ILE A 15 1.42 0.33 -1.72
C ILE A 15 1.11 -1.08 -2.20
N GLU A 16 1.71 -1.45 -3.33
CA GLU A 16 1.61 -2.79 -3.93
C GLU A 16 3.00 -3.36 -4.18
N GLY A 17 3.14 -4.66 -3.90
CA GLY A 17 4.33 -5.45 -4.14
C GLY A 17 4.36 -6.69 -3.27
N GLU A 18 5.51 -7.35 -3.24
CA GLU A 18 5.72 -8.54 -2.43
C GLU A 18 5.64 -8.23 -0.94
N TRP A 19 5.10 -9.19 -0.17
CA TRP A 19 4.82 -9.02 1.25
C TRP A 19 6.03 -8.50 2.03
N ASP A 20 7.18 -9.15 1.86
CA ASP A 20 8.39 -8.82 2.60
C ASP A 20 8.93 -7.45 2.22
N GLU A 21 8.85 -7.07 0.94
CA GLU A 21 9.32 -5.77 0.45
C GLU A 21 8.43 -4.62 0.96
N VAL A 22 7.11 -4.80 0.92
CA VAL A 22 6.15 -3.82 1.43
C VAL A 22 6.35 -3.60 2.93
N MET A 23 6.47 -4.68 3.71
CA MET A 23 6.65 -4.58 5.15
C MET A 23 8.03 -4.02 5.53
N ALA A 24 9.08 -4.34 4.77
CA ALA A 24 10.39 -3.74 4.95
C ALA A 24 10.36 -2.21 4.71
N ALA A 25 9.63 -1.75 3.70
CA ALA A 25 9.45 -0.32 3.44
C ALA A 25 8.69 0.38 4.59
N VAL A 26 7.59 -0.21 5.08
CA VAL A 26 6.83 0.33 6.22
C VAL A 26 7.71 0.43 7.47
N LYS A 27 8.49 -0.61 7.76
CA LYS A 27 9.44 -0.63 8.88
C LYS A 27 10.47 0.50 8.77
N ARG A 28 11.08 0.67 7.60
CA ARG A 28 12.06 1.72 7.37
C ARG A 28 11.47 3.12 7.55
N CYS A 29 10.21 3.33 7.16
CA CYS A 29 9.51 4.58 7.45
C CYS A 29 9.40 4.86 8.96
N HIS A 30 9.14 3.84 9.78
CA HIS A 30 9.12 4.00 11.25
C HIS A 30 10.49 4.32 11.82
N GLU A 31 11.52 3.61 11.37
CA GLU A 31 12.91 3.83 11.82
C GLU A 31 13.34 5.28 11.57
N VAL A 32 13.12 5.78 10.35
CA VAL A 32 13.45 7.17 9.99
C VAL A 32 12.67 8.17 10.84
N VAL A 33 11.39 7.95 11.08
CA VAL A 33 10.57 8.88 11.89
C VAL A 33 10.97 8.85 13.36
N HIS A 34 11.40 7.69 13.88
CA HIS A 34 12.00 7.58 15.20
C HIS A 34 13.35 8.29 15.29
N ASP A 35 14.20 8.18 14.28
CA ASP A 35 15.49 8.90 14.20
C ASP A 35 15.30 10.42 14.18
N LEU A 36 14.14 10.90 13.69
CA LEU A 36 13.73 12.31 13.75
C LEU A 36 13.18 12.74 15.12
N GLY A 37 13.18 11.85 16.12
CA GLY A 37 12.86 12.17 17.52
C GLY A 37 11.41 11.86 17.93
N ALA A 38 10.60 11.22 17.08
CA ALA A 38 9.26 10.80 17.48
C ALA A 38 9.34 9.61 18.45
N PRO A 39 8.85 9.69 19.70
CA PRO A 39 8.96 8.59 20.66
C PRO A 39 7.96 7.46 20.40
N ARG A 40 6.89 7.73 19.64
CA ARG A 40 5.85 6.76 19.31
C ARG A 40 5.24 7.08 17.95
N ILE A 41 5.04 6.05 17.15
CA ILE A 41 4.37 6.12 15.85
C ILE A 41 3.16 5.18 15.89
N THR A 42 2.02 5.65 15.39
CA THR A 42 0.83 4.82 15.18
C THR A 42 0.59 4.72 13.68
N THR A 43 0.39 3.51 13.16
CA THR A 43 0.08 3.30 11.75
C THR A 43 -1.20 2.48 11.64
N SER A 44 -2.10 2.94 10.78
CA SER A 44 -3.30 2.21 10.38
C SER A 44 -3.04 1.60 9.01
N ILE A 45 -3.12 0.27 8.91
CA ILE A 45 -2.86 -0.46 7.67
C ILE A 45 -4.07 -1.35 7.39
N ARG A 46 -4.63 -1.21 6.18
CA ARG A 46 -5.55 -2.20 5.61
C ARG A 46 -4.78 -2.99 4.56
N LEU A 47 -4.67 -4.30 4.78
CA LEU A 47 -3.89 -5.19 3.93
C LEU A 47 -4.77 -6.31 3.39
N GLY A 48 -4.55 -6.69 2.14
CA GLY A 48 -5.17 -7.86 1.52
C GLY A 48 -4.18 -8.59 0.63
N THR A 49 -3.98 -9.87 0.91
CA THR A 49 -3.25 -10.81 0.04
C THR A 49 -4.23 -11.79 -0.56
N ARG A 50 -3.87 -12.38 -1.70
CA ARG A 50 -4.67 -13.40 -2.36
C ARG A 50 -3.74 -14.39 -3.06
N VAL A 51 -4.18 -15.63 -3.20
CA VAL A 51 -3.41 -16.74 -3.82
C VAL A 51 -4.12 -17.36 -5.01
N ASP A 52 -5.35 -16.93 -5.28
CA ASP A 52 -6.23 -17.47 -6.31
C ASP A 52 -5.99 -16.85 -7.70
N ARG A 53 -5.44 -15.62 -7.74
CA ARG A 53 -5.02 -14.94 -8.97
C ARG A 53 -4.08 -13.78 -8.67
N ASP A 54 -3.24 -13.45 -9.64
CA ASP A 54 -2.52 -12.19 -9.66
C ASP A 54 -3.49 -11.05 -10.01
N GLN A 55 -3.47 -9.98 -9.21
CA GLN A 55 -4.31 -8.81 -9.44
C GLN A 55 -3.64 -7.56 -8.90
N SER A 56 -3.49 -6.55 -9.75
CA SER A 56 -2.99 -5.23 -9.35
C SER A 56 -4.09 -4.33 -8.78
N MET A 57 -3.68 -3.22 -8.16
CA MET A 57 -4.55 -2.15 -7.69
C MET A 57 -5.30 -1.50 -8.85
N ASP A 58 -4.67 -1.37 -10.01
CA ASP A 58 -5.29 -0.79 -11.20
C ASP A 58 -6.42 -1.72 -11.69
N ASP A 59 -6.20 -3.03 -11.66
CA ASP A 59 -7.22 -4.02 -12.02
C ASP A 59 -8.45 -3.95 -11.10
N LYS A 60 -8.25 -3.61 -9.82
CA LYS A 60 -9.34 -3.40 -8.87
C LYS A 60 -10.15 -2.16 -9.21
N ILE A 61 -9.49 -1.05 -9.53
CA ILE A 61 -10.15 0.20 -9.92
C ILE A 61 -10.93 -0.02 -11.21
N ALA A 62 -10.27 -0.54 -12.25
CA ALA A 62 -10.90 -0.82 -13.54
C ALA A 62 -12.10 -1.77 -13.42
N SER A 63 -12.04 -2.75 -12.51
CA SER A 63 -13.18 -3.63 -12.24
C SER A 63 -14.38 -2.89 -11.64
N VAL A 64 -14.17 -1.93 -10.75
CA VAL A 64 -15.25 -1.12 -10.19
C VAL A 64 -15.79 -0.15 -11.23
N GLU A 65 -14.91 0.48 -12.00
CA GLU A 65 -15.30 1.40 -13.07
C GLU A 65 -16.21 0.73 -14.09
N ARG A 66 -15.87 -0.48 -14.57
CA ARG A 66 -16.76 -1.26 -15.46
C ARG A 66 -18.14 -1.50 -14.86
N ILE A 67 -18.19 -1.89 -13.59
CA ILE A 67 -19.46 -2.11 -12.89
C ILE A 67 -20.28 -0.82 -12.79
N LEU A 68 -19.62 0.33 -12.59
CA LEU A 68 -20.28 1.63 -12.49
C LEU A 68 -20.72 2.18 -13.86
N THR A 69 -19.98 1.90 -14.94
CA THR A 69 -20.33 2.31 -16.30
C THR A 69 -21.34 1.39 -16.98
N GLY A 70 -21.59 0.20 -16.41
CA GLY A 70 -22.55 -0.76 -16.93
C GLY A 70 -22.02 -1.59 -18.10
N GLU A 71 -20.70 -1.70 -18.22
CA GLU A 71 -19.99 -2.53 -19.20
C GLU A 71 -19.66 -3.94 -18.67
#